data_AF-A0AAW0LA52-F1
#
_entry.id   AF-A0AAW0LA52-F1
#
_cell.length_a   1.000
_cell.length_b   1.000
_cell.length_c   1.000
_cell.angle_alpha   90.00
_cell.angle_beta   90.00
_cell.angle_gamma   90.00
#
_symmetry.space_group_name_H-M   'P 1'
#
loop_
_entity.id
_entity.type
_entity.pdbx_description
1 polymer ?
#
loop_
_entity_poly.entity_id
_entity_poly.type
_entity_poly.pdbx_seq_one_letter_code
_entity_poly.pdbx_strand_id
1 'polypeptide(L)'
;MLSWSTLEFQAQLKDNNQLPYALEAINWGTDYLIKAHPEPHVLYGQVGDEELPFVSIKVNPAPVSCKGGYDLCYGDDAPNPNLLEGAVVNGPDENDIYSDLRSNYEQAAPAAVTPAPLVGILAKLALTFK
;
A
#
# COMPACT_ATOMS: atom_id res chain seq x y z
N MET A 1 -6.78 -11.32 3.05
CA MET A 1 -5.36 -11.17 3.46
C MET A 1 -4.65 -12.52 3.31
N LEU A 2 -4.11 -12.82 2.13
CA LEU A 2 -3.54 -14.14 1.83
C LEU A 2 -2.39 -14.52 2.79
N SER A 3 -1.43 -13.63 3.04
CA SER A 3 -0.28 -13.93 3.91
C SER A 3 -0.67 -14.19 5.37
N TRP A 4 -1.64 -13.46 5.90
CA TRP A 4 -2.15 -13.68 7.26
C TRP A 4 -2.88 -15.02 7.35
N SER A 5 -3.75 -15.33 6.39
CA SER A 5 -4.42 -16.62 6.30
C SER A 5 -3.44 -17.79 6.15
N THR A 6 -2.33 -17.60 5.44
CA THR A 6 -1.27 -18.61 5.31
C THR A 6 -0.51 -18.84 6.62
N LEU A 7 -0.31 -17.79 7.43
CA LEU A 7 0.29 -17.89 8.76
C LEU A 7 -0.65 -18.59 9.76
N GLU A 8 -1.93 -18.18 9.79
CA GLU A 8 -2.91 -18.66 10.75
C GLU A 8 -3.37 -20.10 10.46
N PHE A 9 -3.56 -20.44 9.19
CA PHE A 9 -4.09 -21.75 8.76
C PHE A 9 -3.03 -22.64 8.09
N GLN A 10 -1.76 -22.46 8.46
CA GLN A 10 -0.63 -23.15 7.82
C GLN A 10 -0.78 -24.68 7.85
N ALA A 11 -1.26 -25.25 8.97
CA ALA A 11 -1.45 -26.70 9.11
C ALA A 11 -2.53 -27.21 8.15
N GLN A 12 -3.68 -26.54 8.10
CA GLN A 12 -4.79 -26.89 7.22
C GLN A 12 -4.40 -26.76 5.74
N LEU A 13 -3.61 -25.74 5.39
CA LEU A 13 -3.07 -25.58 4.04
C LEU A 13 -2.07 -26.67 3.67
N LYS A 14 -1.25 -27.15 4.62
CA LYS A 14 -0.38 -28.31 4.39
C LYS A 14 -1.18 -29.59 4.19
N ASP A 15 -2.16 -29.83 5.06
CA ASP A 15 -2.98 -31.05 5.03
C ASP A 15 -3.81 -31.16 3.75
N ASN A 16 -4.17 -30.03 3.14
CA ASN A 16 -4.92 -29.96 1.88
C ASN A 16 -4.03 -29.72 0.64
N ASN A 17 -2.70 -29.81 0.76
CA ASN A 17 -1.74 -29.54 -0.32
C ASN A 17 -1.89 -28.15 -0.98
N GLN A 18 -2.44 -27.17 -0.26
CA GLN A 18 -2.64 -25.79 -0.72
C GLN A 18 -1.48 -24.86 -0.35
N LEU A 19 -0.66 -25.24 0.64
CA LEU A 19 0.44 -24.39 1.10
C LEU A 19 1.41 -23.96 -0.01
N PRO A 20 1.85 -24.84 -0.94
CA PRO A 20 2.77 -24.42 -2.00
C PRO A 20 2.21 -23.30 -2.88
N TYR A 21 0.93 -23.39 -3.26
CA TYR A 21 0.27 -22.37 -4.08
C TYR A 21 0.11 -21.04 -3.34
N ALA A 22 -0.22 -21.10 -2.04
CA ALA A 22 -0.32 -19.92 -1.21
C ALA A 22 1.04 -19.21 -1.09
N LEU A 23 2.13 -19.98 -0.92
CA LEU A 23 3.50 -19.43 -0.88
C LEU A 23 3.94 -18.88 -2.24
N GLU A 24 3.56 -19.52 -3.35
CA GLU A 24 3.85 -19.04 -4.71
C GLU A 24 3.16 -17.71 -5.00
N ALA A 25 1.87 -17.57 -4.67
CA ALA A 25 1.14 -16.32 -4.82
C ALA A 25 1.72 -15.19 -3.94
N ILE A 26 2.14 -15.52 -2.71
CA ILE A 26 2.84 -14.56 -1.83
C ILE A 26 4.19 -14.14 -2.41
N ASN A 27 4.98 -15.09 -2.93
CA ASN A 27 6.26 -14.80 -3.57
C ASN A 27 6.07 -13.93 -4.80
N TRP A 28 5.10 -14.25 -5.66
CA TRP A 28 4.81 -13.46 -6.86
C TRP A 28 4.45 -12.01 -6.51
N GLY A 29 3.55 -11.80 -5.53
CA GLY A 29 3.19 -10.45 -5.08
C GLY A 29 4.35 -9.70 -4.44
N THR A 30 5.22 -10.40 -3.72
CA THR A 30 6.43 -9.80 -3.12
C THR A 30 7.44 -9.40 -4.20
N ASP A 31 7.68 -10.28 -5.17
CA ASP A 31 8.56 -10.01 -6.31
C ASP A 31 8.06 -8.85 -7.17
N TYR A 32 6.74 -8.78 -7.39
CA TYR A 32 6.11 -7.69 -8.11
C TYR A 32 6.42 -6.34 -7.43
N LEU A 33 6.22 -6.26 -6.10
CA LEU A 33 6.46 -5.03 -5.34
C LEU A 33 7.94 -4.67 -5.25
N ILE A 34 8.83 -5.66 -5.12
CA ILE A 34 10.27 -5.43 -5.18
C ILE A 34 10.65 -4.89 -6.57
N LYS A 35 10.08 -5.43 -7.66
CA LYS A 35 10.40 -4.97 -9.02
C LYS A 35 9.76 -3.62 -9.37
N ALA A 36 8.64 -3.28 -8.74
CA ALA A 36 7.92 -2.03 -8.96
C ALA A 36 8.56 -0.82 -8.26
N HIS A 37 9.71 -1.00 -7.56
CA HIS A 37 10.41 0.13 -6.97
C HIS A 37 11.01 1.04 -8.07
N PRO A 38 10.78 2.37 -8.05
CA PRO A 38 11.41 3.28 -9.00
C PRO A 38 12.91 3.46 -8.74
N GLU A 39 13.32 3.31 -7.47
CA GLU A 39 14.69 3.40 -6.99
C GLU A 39 14.90 2.39 -5.85
N PRO A 40 16.15 1.99 -5.55
CA PRO A 40 16.43 1.15 -4.39
C PRO A 40 15.84 1.76 -3.11
N HIS A 41 15.02 0.97 -2.40
CA HIS A 41 14.35 1.37 -1.16
C HIS A 41 13.23 2.42 -1.29
N VAL A 42 12.81 2.77 -2.51
CA VAL A 42 11.69 3.69 -2.74
C VAL A 42 10.45 2.91 -3.15
N LEU A 43 9.34 3.11 -2.46
CA LEU A 43 8.03 2.62 -2.86
C LEU A 43 7.07 3.81 -2.83
N TYR A 44 6.33 4.05 -3.91
CA TYR A 44 5.34 5.12 -3.96
C TYR A 44 3.98 4.65 -3.45
N GLY A 45 3.36 5.49 -2.63
CA GLY A 45 2.04 5.32 -2.06
C GLY A 45 1.38 6.68 -1.89
N GLN A 46 0.25 6.95 -2.54
CA GLN A 46 -0.69 7.98 -2.07
C GLN A 46 -1.43 7.42 -0.84
N VAL A 47 -2.24 8.18 -0.07
CA VAL A 47 -3.22 7.70 0.95
C VAL A 47 -4.63 8.11 0.60
N GLY A 48 -5.52 7.12 0.61
CA GLY A 48 -6.96 7.21 0.45
C GLY A 48 -7.58 6.96 1.81
N ASP A 49 -7.69 8.02 2.58
CA ASP A 49 -8.94 8.31 3.27
C ASP A 49 -9.67 9.31 2.37
N GLU A 50 -10.99 9.39 2.43
CA GLU A 50 -11.77 10.33 1.59
C GLU A 50 -11.47 11.81 1.92
N GLU A 51 -10.57 12.07 2.87
CA GLU A 51 -9.96 13.36 3.14
C GLU A 51 -8.55 13.43 2.55
N LEU A 52 -8.49 14.09 1.40
CA LEU A 52 -7.26 14.46 0.72
C LEU A 52 -6.30 15.22 1.63
N PRO A 53 -4.99 15.14 1.34
CA PRO A 53 -3.95 15.48 2.30
C PRO A 53 -4.07 16.93 2.73
N PHE A 54 -4.51 17.12 3.96
CA PHE A 54 -4.40 18.38 4.68
C PHE A 54 -2.93 18.62 5.03
N VAL A 55 -2.52 19.88 5.05
CA VAL A 55 -1.20 20.26 5.55
C VAL A 55 -1.10 19.80 7.00
N SER A 56 -0.01 19.14 7.39
CA SER A 56 0.19 18.63 8.77
C SER A 56 -0.27 19.63 9.84
N ILE A 57 -0.91 19.15 10.92
CA ILE A 57 -1.33 19.99 12.06
C ILE A 57 -0.17 20.78 12.68
N LYS A 58 1.07 20.30 12.51
CA LYS A 58 2.30 20.98 12.92
C LYS A 58 2.59 22.24 12.11
N VAL A 59 2.08 22.31 10.88
CA VAL A 59 2.25 23.41 9.93
C VAL A 59 1.01 24.32 9.92
N ASN A 60 -0.19 23.74 9.95
CA ASN A 60 -1.44 24.49 10.05
C ASN A 60 -2.39 23.84 11.09
N PRO A 61 -2.55 24.46 12.28
CA PRO A 61 -3.43 23.93 13.33
C PRO A 61 -4.91 24.31 13.16
N ALA A 62 -5.28 24.94 12.03
CA ALA A 62 -6.66 25.32 11.77
C ALA A 62 -7.59 24.09 11.78
N PRO A 63 -8.78 24.17 12.41
CA PRO A 63 -9.76 23.08 12.36
C PRO A 63 -10.19 22.79 10.92
N VAL A 64 -10.24 21.50 10.57
CA VAL A 64 -10.70 21.03 9.25
C VAL A 64 -12.07 20.38 9.42
N SER A 65 -12.98 20.62 8.47
CA SER A 65 -14.28 19.93 8.43
C SER A 65 -14.12 18.53 7.83
N CYS A 66 -15.11 17.64 8.00
CA CYS A 66 -15.08 16.25 7.49
C CYS A 66 -14.95 16.10 5.96
N LYS A 67 -15.00 17.21 5.21
CA LYS A 67 -14.76 17.27 3.76
C LYS A 67 -13.77 18.37 3.39
N GLY A 68 -13.21 19.08 4.36
CA GLY A 68 -12.37 20.25 4.12
C GLY A 68 -11.11 19.89 3.35
N GLY A 69 -10.51 18.73 3.63
CA GLY A 69 -9.39 18.22 2.83
C GLY A 69 -9.80 17.97 1.37
N TYR A 70 -10.96 17.35 1.16
CA TYR A 70 -11.49 17.07 -0.17
C TYR A 70 -11.70 18.34 -1.00
N ASP A 71 -12.43 19.31 -0.44
CA ASP A 71 -12.77 20.55 -1.12
C ASP A 71 -11.53 21.41 -1.44
N LEU A 72 -10.48 21.32 -0.62
CA LEU A 72 -9.25 22.11 -0.79
C LEU A 72 -8.27 21.47 -1.77
N CYS A 73 -8.22 20.14 -1.86
CA CYS A 73 -7.11 19.46 -2.52
C CYS A 73 -7.50 18.53 -3.68
N TYR A 74 -8.79 18.21 -3.92
CA TYR A 74 -9.16 17.21 -4.93
C TYR A 74 -8.90 17.62 -6.37
N GLY A 75 -9.20 18.87 -6.69
CA GLY A 75 -8.91 19.44 -7.99
C GLY A 75 -7.57 20.16 -8.07
N ASP A 76 -6.74 20.07 -7.03
CA ASP A 76 -5.45 20.75 -6.99
C ASP A 76 -4.34 19.83 -7.54
N ASP A 77 -3.61 20.34 -8.53
CA ASP A 77 -2.44 19.70 -9.13
C ASP A 77 -1.17 19.93 -8.28
N ALA A 78 -1.29 20.64 -7.15
CA ALA A 78 -0.20 20.81 -6.21
C ALA A 78 0.31 19.45 -5.67
N PRO A 79 1.64 19.34 -5.46
CA PRO A 79 2.24 18.17 -4.82
C PRO A 79 1.59 17.87 -3.46
N ASN A 80 1.52 16.59 -3.11
CA ASN A 80 1.03 16.15 -1.80
C ASN A 80 1.87 16.79 -0.67
N PRO A 81 1.24 17.49 0.30
CA PRO A 81 1.96 18.22 1.34
C PRO A 81 2.65 17.31 2.37
N ASN A 82 2.29 16.02 2.42
CA ASN A 82 2.88 15.05 3.33
C ASN A 82 3.42 13.87 2.53
N LEU A 83 4.60 13.38 2.94
CA LEU A 83 5.17 12.11 2.48
C LEU A 83 4.61 10.96 3.31
N LEU A 84 4.20 9.88 2.63
CA LEU A 84 3.56 8.72 3.23
C LEU A 84 4.49 7.51 3.11
N GLU A 85 5.40 7.38 4.07
CA GLU A 85 6.40 6.31 4.06
C GLU A 85 5.76 4.93 4.28
N GLY A 86 6.08 3.98 3.39
CA GLY A 86 5.61 2.59 3.49
C GLY A 86 4.20 2.33 2.96
N ALA A 87 3.54 3.33 2.37
CA ALA A 87 2.26 3.15 1.70
C ALA A 87 2.44 2.40 0.36
N VAL A 88 1.46 1.54 0.02
CA VAL A 88 1.43 0.76 -1.22
C VAL A 88 0.09 1.00 -1.89
N VAL A 89 0.12 1.57 -3.10
CA VAL A 89 -1.06 1.79 -3.95
C VAL A 89 -1.63 0.47 -4.50
N ASN A 90 -2.85 0.48 -5.02
CA ASN A 90 -3.46 -0.69 -5.65
C ASN A 90 -2.66 -1.20 -6.85
N GLY A 91 -2.07 -0.29 -7.63
CA GLY A 91 -1.20 -0.63 -8.76
C GLY A 91 -1.81 -0.37 -10.13
N PRO A 92 -1.14 -0.81 -11.21
CA PRO A 92 -1.57 -0.60 -12.58
C PRO A 92 -2.81 -1.44 -12.95
N ASP A 93 -3.37 -1.15 -14.11
CA ASP A 93 -4.40 -1.99 -14.73
C ASP A 93 -3.86 -3.32 -15.27
N GLU A 94 -4.75 -4.11 -15.89
CA GLU A 94 -4.44 -5.41 -16.50
C GLU A 94 -3.40 -5.36 -17.63
N ASN A 95 -3.05 -4.18 -18.14
CA ASN A 95 -2.04 -3.96 -19.18
C ASN A 95 -0.76 -3.32 -18.64
N ASP A 96 -0.54 -3.36 -17.31
CA ASP A 96 0.59 -2.73 -16.61
C ASP A 96 0.65 -1.19 -16.78
N ILE A 97 -0.48 -0.53 -17.08
CA ILE A 97 -0.55 0.93 -17.21
C ILE A 97 -0.94 1.54 -15.86
N TYR A 98 -0.08 2.45 -15.36
CA TYR A 98 -0.30 3.21 -14.13
C TYR A 98 -0.42 4.71 -14.42
N SER A 99 -1.44 5.36 -13.85
CA SER A 99 -1.63 6.81 -13.91
C SER A 99 -1.62 7.41 -12.51
N ASP A 100 -0.56 8.18 -12.21
CA ASP A 100 -0.35 8.86 -10.93
C ASP A 100 -1.19 10.14 -10.85
N LEU A 101 -2.50 9.97 -10.70
CA LEU A 101 -3.45 11.06 -10.57
C LEU A 101 -4.19 10.95 -9.25
N ARG A 102 -4.29 12.08 -8.54
CA ARG A 102 -5.02 12.19 -7.27
C ARG A 102 -6.47 11.69 -7.37
N SER A 103 -7.11 11.93 -8.51
CA SER A 103 -8.48 11.51 -8.82
C SER A 103 -8.61 10.03 -9.20
N ASN A 104 -7.51 9.36 -9.57
CA ASN A 104 -7.47 7.96 -9.94
C ASN A 104 -7.34 7.06 -8.69
N TYR A 105 -8.38 7.08 -7.86
CA TYR A 105 -8.40 6.29 -6.63
C TYR A 105 -8.36 4.77 -6.89
N GLU A 106 -8.72 4.31 -8.10
CA GLU A 106 -8.67 2.88 -8.44
C GLU A 106 -7.24 2.35 -8.43
N GLN A 107 -6.31 3.10 -9.01
CA GLN A 107 -4.90 2.70 -9.09
C GLN A 107 -4.04 3.30 -7.98
N ALA A 108 -4.27 4.58 -7.64
CA ALA A 108 -3.39 5.37 -6.79
C ALA A 108 -3.81 5.37 -5.31
N ALA A 109 -5.04 4.99 -4.95
CA ALA A 109 -5.35 4.84 -3.52
C ALA A 109 -4.54 3.68 -2.95
N PRO A 110 -3.85 3.84 -1.81
CA PRO A 110 -3.46 2.71 -1.04
C PRO A 110 -4.66 2.25 -0.20
N ALA A 111 -4.51 1.08 0.36
CA ALA A 111 -5.33 0.68 1.47
C ALA A 111 -4.40 0.05 2.50
N ALA A 112 -4.74 0.18 3.79
CA ALA A 112 -3.97 -0.47 4.86
C ALA A 112 -3.87 -2.00 4.67
N VAL A 113 -4.81 -2.58 3.92
CA VAL A 113 -4.78 -4.01 3.56
C VAL A 113 -3.67 -4.38 2.59
N THR A 114 -3.14 -3.41 1.82
CA THR A 114 -2.08 -3.62 0.82
C THR A 114 -0.70 -3.83 1.46
N PRO A 115 -0.23 -3.00 2.41
CA PRO A 115 1.03 -3.24 3.11
C PRO A 115 0.92 -4.22 4.28
N ALA A 116 -0.27 -4.49 4.84
CA ALA A 116 -0.43 -5.42 5.97
C ALA A 116 0.29 -6.79 5.80
N PRO A 117 0.17 -7.50 4.66
CA PRO A 117 0.92 -8.73 4.44
C PRO A 117 2.44 -8.51 4.29
N LEU A 118 2.87 -7.38 3.72
CA LEU A 118 4.28 -7.04 3.56
C LEU A 118 4.97 -6.84 4.90
N VAL A 119 4.32 -6.16 5.85
CA VAL A 119 4.88 -5.95 7.19
C VAL A 119 5.20 -7.29 7.86
N GLY A 120 4.32 -8.29 7.74
CA GLY A 120 4.55 -9.62 8.30
C GLY A 120 5.74 -10.35 7.66
N ILE A 121 5.86 -10.30 6.33
CA ILE A 121 6.95 -10.95 5.59
C ILE A 121 8.28 -10.25 5.84
N LEU A 122 8.31 -8.92 5.75
CA LEU A 122 9.50 -8.10 5.98
C LEU A 122 9.99 -8.23 7.42
N ALA A 123 9.09 -8.27 8.41
CA ALA A 123 9.46 -8.53 9.79
C ALA A 123 10.11 -9.92 9.96
N LYS A 124 9.58 -10.96 9.28
CA LYS A 124 10.17 -12.30 9.31
C LYS A 124 11.55 -12.33 8.66
N LEU A 125 11.73 -11.69 7.50
CA LEU A 125 13.01 -11.59 6.80
C LEU A 125 14.05 -10.84 7.65
N ALA A 126 13.68 -9.68 8.21
CA ALA A 126 14.56 -8.88 9.07
C ALA A 126 15.03 -9.62 10.34
N LEU A 127 14.23 -10.56 10.85
CA LEU A 127 14.62 -11.43 11.96
C LEU A 127 15.49 -12.62 11.53
N THR A 128 15.46 -13.00 10.24
CA THR A 128 16.20 -14.15 9.70
C THR A 128 17.62 -13.75 9.27
N PHE A 129 17.85 -12.49 8.91
CA PHE A 129 19.16 -11.96 8.49
C PHE A 129 19.89 -11.15 9.59
N LYS A 130 19.65 -11.47 10.86
CA LYS A 130 20.42 -10.93 12.00
C LYS A 130 21.56 -11.85 12.38
#